data_AF-A0A529XTM7-F1
#
_entry.id   AF-A0A529XTM7-F1
#
_cell.length_a   1.000
_cell.length_b   1.000
_cell.length_c   1.000
_cell.angle_alpha   90.00
_cell.angle_beta   90.00
_cell.angle_gamma   90.00
#
_symmetry.space_group_name_H-M   'P 1'
#
loop_
_entity.id
_entity.type
_entity.pdbx_description
1 polymer ?
#
loop_
_entity_poly.entity_id
_entity_poly.type
_entity_poly.pdbx_seq_one_letter_code
_entity_poly.pdbx_strand_id
1 'polypeptide(L)'
;KSWNDQTTLALQSYIHSTTAGLQPFATVDNVPTDLVSNARNDIYLIGEALKLIDKKKLLPMQDADLKAVTDYHKAVDNATKFIPLWVKIAVALALGLGTMVGWKRIVVTVGEKIGKSHL
;
A
#
# COMPACT_ATOMS: atom_id res chain seq x y z
N LYS A 1 -12.85 -7.66 18.70
CA LYS A 1 -13.40 -6.29 18.81
C LYS A 1 -14.63 -6.20 17.92
N SER A 2 -15.82 -5.99 18.49
CA SER A 2 -17.06 -5.73 17.75
C SER A 2 -17.13 -4.25 17.35
N TRP A 3 -17.64 -3.98 16.15
CA TRP A 3 -17.97 -2.61 15.71
C TRP A 3 -19.19 -2.13 16.49
N ASN A 4 -19.18 -0.90 17.00
CA ASN A 4 -20.29 -0.30 17.73
C ASN A 4 -20.44 1.18 17.37
N ASP A 5 -21.54 1.81 17.77
CA ASP A 5 -21.84 3.22 17.41
C ASP A 5 -20.78 4.21 17.91
N GLN A 6 -20.16 3.92 19.05
CA GLN A 6 -19.05 4.70 19.58
C GLN A 6 -17.82 4.65 18.65
N THR A 7 -17.59 3.52 17.98
CA THR A 7 -16.49 3.36 17.01
C THR A 7 -16.74 4.22 15.78
N THR A 8 -17.99 4.31 15.32
CA THR A 8 -18.37 5.18 14.19
C THR A 8 -18.17 6.66 14.52
N LEU A 9 -18.63 7.09 15.70
CA LEU A 9 -18.46 8.47 16.16
C LEU A 9 -16.98 8.83 16.38
N ALA A 10 -16.19 7.91 16.94
CA ALA A 10 -14.76 8.09 17.12
C ALA A 10 -14.02 8.17 15.78
N LEU A 11 -14.41 7.38 14.78
CA LEU A 11 -13.84 7.47 13.44
C LEU A 11 -14.20 8.82 12.79
N GLN A 12 -15.44 9.27 12.94
CA GLN A 12 -15.88 10.56 12.41
C GLN A 12 -15.08 11.72 13.01
N SER A 13 -14.93 11.77 14.34
CA SER A 13 -14.15 12.82 15.00
C SER A 13 -12.67 12.77 14.60
N TYR A 14 -12.12 11.57 14.45
CA TYR A 14 -10.75 11.36 14.00
C TYR A 14 -10.51 11.82 12.55
N ILE A 15 -11.47 11.58 11.65
CA ILE A 15 -11.42 12.12 10.29
C ILE A 15 -11.43 13.65 10.33
N HIS A 16 -12.36 14.25 11.09
CA HIS A 16 -12.44 15.72 11.20
C HIS A 16 -11.16 16.34 11.77
N SER A 17 -10.56 15.76 12.82
CA SER A 17 -9.30 16.27 13.38
C SER A 17 -8.14 16.15 12.41
N THR A 18 -8.08 15.05 11.66
CA THR A 18 -7.04 14.82 10.65
C THR A 18 -7.19 15.81 9.50
N THR A 19 -8.42 16.01 9.01
CA THR A 19 -8.69 17.02 7.97
C THR A 19 -8.38 18.43 8.46
N ALA A 20 -8.75 18.80 9.68
CA ALA A 20 -8.46 20.12 10.25
C ALA A 20 -6.96 20.39 10.38
N GLY A 21 -6.15 19.36 10.70
CA GLY A 21 -4.68 19.48 10.75
C GLY A 21 -4.04 19.64 9.37
N LEU A 22 -4.70 19.15 8.31
CA LEU A 22 -4.19 19.18 6.93
C LEU A 22 -4.73 20.33 6.09
N GLN A 23 -5.93 20.86 6.42
CA GLN A 23 -6.59 21.95 5.72
C GLN A 23 -5.74 23.22 5.53
N PRO A 24 -4.86 23.62 6.48
CA PRO A 24 -3.97 24.78 6.28
C PRO A 24 -2.96 24.59 5.16
N PHE A 25 -2.68 23.35 4.73
CA PHE A 25 -1.71 23.03 3.69
C PHE A 25 -2.42 22.76 2.36
N ALA A 26 -2.29 23.68 1.41
CA ALA A 26 -2.96 23.59 0.11
C ALA A 26 -2.52 22.38 -0.73
N THR A 27 -1.30 21.87 -0.50
CA THR A 27 -0.75 20.67 -1.15
C THR A 27 0.00 19.84 -0.11
N VAL A 28 0.07 18.52 -0.35
CA VAL A 28 0.80 17.58 0.51
C VAL A 28 2.28 17.95 0.62
N ASP A 29 2.84 18.58 -0.43
CA ASP A 29 4.24 19.04 -0.47
C ASP A 29 4.54 20.17 0.51
N ASN A 30 3.52 20.91 0.97
CA ASN A 30 3.66 22.02 1.90
C ASN A 30 3.50 21.58 3.37
N VAL A 31 3.28 20.30 3.64
CA VAL A 31 3.16 19.77 5.00
C VAL A 31 4.55 19.71 5.65
N PRO A 32 4.75 20.30 6.84
CA PRO A 32 6.00 20.22 7.59
C PRO A 32 6.45 18.77 7.80
N THR A 33 7.74 18.49 7.63
CA THR A 33 8.29 17.12 7.65
C THR A 33 8.07 16.39 8.98
N ASP A 34 7.95 17.13 10.08
CA ASP A 34 7.58 16.64 11.41
C ASP A 34 6.12 16.16 11.50
N LEU A 35 5.23 16.73 10.68
CA LEU A 35 3.82 16.37 10.61
C LEU A 35 3.52 15.31 9.54
N VAL A 36 4.38 15.16 8.53
CA VAL A 36 4.19 14.20 7.41
C VAL A 36 4.04 12.76 7.90
N SER A 37 4.82 12.34 8.91
CA SER A 37 4.75 10.96 9.40
C SER A 37 3.41 10.64 10.07
N ASN A 38 2.94 11.55 10.93
CA ASN A 38 1.64 11.42 11.62
C ASN A 38 0.50 11.49 10.61
N ALA A 39 0.52 12.49 9.72
CA ALA A 39 -0.47 12.65 8.67
C ALA A 39 -0.61 11.39 7.80
N ARG A 40 0.52 10.80 7.37
CA ARG A 40 0.50 9.57 6.57
C ARG A 40 -0.13 8.41 7.33
N ASN A 41 0.20 8.25 8.61
CA ASN A 41 -0.34 7.19 9.43
C ASN A 41 -1.85 7.35 9.65
N ASP A 42 -2.29 8.58 9.96
CA ASP A 42 -3.70 8.89 10.20
C ASP A 42 -4.55 8.63 8.95
N ILE A 43 -4.07 9.12 7.80
CA ILE A 43 -4.70 8.89 6.50
C ILE A 43 -4.78 7.39 6.17
N TYR A 44 -3.72 6.62 6.45
CA TYR A 44 -3.70 5.17 6.24
C TYR A 44 -4.72 4.44 7.13
N LEU A 45 -4.78 4.79 8.41
CA LEU A 45 -5.71 4.20 9.38
C LEU A 45 -7.17 4.50 9.02
N ILE A 46 -7.47 5.73 8.60
CA ILE A 46 -8.79 6.12 8.08
C ILE A 46 -9.15 5.26 6.86
N GLY A 47 -8.24 5.11 5.91
CA GLY A 47 -8.45 4.30 4.71
C GLY A 47 -8.75 2.83 5.00
N GLU A 48 -8.01 2.20 5.91
CA GLU A 48 -8.24 0.80 6.33
C GLU A 48 -9.55 0.65 7.14
N ALA A 49 -9.89 1.62 7.99
CA ALA A 49 -11.16 1.61 8.73
C ALA A 49 -12.36 1.67 7.78
N LEU A 50 -12.33 2.56 6.79
CA LEU A 50 -13.37 2.69 5.78
C LEU A 50 -13.52 1.44 4.91
N LYS A 51 -12.40 0.83 4.51
CA LYS A 51 -12.39 -0.45 3.80
C LYS A 51 -13.00 -1.59 4.62
N LEU A 52 -12.76 -1.60 5.93
CA LEU A 52 -13.33 -2.58 6.84
C LEU A 52 -14.85 -2.38 6.97
N ILE A 53 -15.32 -1.13 7.04
CA ILE A 53 -16.76 -0.79 7.02
C ILE A 53 -17.44 -1.35 5.78
N ASP A 54 -16.88 -1.09 4.59
CA ASP A 54 -17.48 -1.57 3.34
C ASP A 54 -17.45 -3.10 3.24
N LYS A 55 -16.31 -3.73 3.51
CA LYS A 55 -16.15 -5.19 3.42
C LYS A 55 -17.08 -5.96 4.35
N LYS A 56 -17.35 -5.40 5.54
CA LYS A 56 -18.21 -6.04 6.55
C LYS A 56 -19.64 -5.48 6.57
N LYS A 57 -19.98 -4.54 5.68
CA LYS A 57 -21.29 -3.87 5.60
C LYS A 57 -21.75 -3.37 6.98
N LEU A 58 -20.84 -2.73 7.71
CA LEU A 58 -21.06 -2.33 9.11
C LEU A 58 -21.92 -1.08 9.25
N LEU A 59 -22.05 -0.29 8.18
CA LEU A 59 -22.87 0.92 8.13
C LEU A 59 -23.61 0.98 6.80
N PRO A 60 -24.87 1.43 6.78
CA PRO A 60 -25.56 1.77 5.54
C PRO A 60 -24.88 3.01 4.94
N MET A 61 -24.12 2.83 3.87
CA MET A 61 -23.53 3.92 3.10
C MET A 61 -24.30 4.09 1.80
N GLN A 62 -24.51 5.35 1.39
CA GLN A 62 -25.06 5.65 0.07
C GLN A 62 -23.97 5.40 -0.99
N ASP A 63 -24.38 5.12 -2.23
CA ASP A 63 -23.45 4.85 -3.32
C ASP A 63 -22.47 6.01 -3.59
N ALA A 64 -22.92 7.25 -3.36
CA ALA A 64 -22.07 8.45 -3.45
C ALA A 64 -20.97 8.47 -2.37
N ASP A 65 -21.30 8.08 -1.14
CA ASP A 65 -20.35 8.02 -0.03
C ASP A 65 -19.34 6.88 -0.24
N LEU A 66 -19.81 5.73 -0.74
CA LEU A 66 -18.95 4.61 -1.11
C LEU A 66 -17.95 5.00 -2.20
N LYS A 67 -18.39 5.78 -3.20
CA LYS A 67 -17.51 6.30 -4.24
C LYS A 67 -16.45 7.25 -3.67
N ALA A 68 -16.85 8.21 -2.83
CA ALA A 68 -15.93 9.15 -2.20
C ALA A 68 -14.87 8.43 -1.34
N VAL A 69 -15.29 7.42 -0.58
CA VAL A 69 -14.40 6.57 0.22
C VAL A 69 -13.43 5.77 -0.65
N THR A 70 -13.91 5.20 -1.76
CA THR A 70 -13.07 4.42 -2.68
C THR A 70 -12.04 5.30 -3.39
N ASP A 71 -12.46 6.48 -3.86
CA ASP A 71 -11.58 7.45 -4.49
C ASP A 71 -10.53 7.98 -3.50
N TYR A 72 -10.94 8.26 -2.26
CA TYR A 72 -10.04 8.62 -1.17
C TYR A 72 -9.01 7.52 -0.92
N HIS A 73 -9.45 6.26 -0.78
CA HIS A 73 -8.55 5.12 -0.58
C HIS A 73 -7.55 4.98 -1.73
N LYS A 74 -7.99 5.15 -2.97
CA LYS A 74 -7.12 5.09 -4.16
C LYS A 74 -6.09 6.22 -4.18
N ALA A 75 -6.48 7.43 -3.79
CA ALA A 75 -5.55 8.56 -3.69
C ALA A 75 -4.50 8.32 -2.61
N VAL A 76 -4.92 7.80 -1.45
CA VAL A 76 -4.03 7.45 -0.33
C VAL A 76 -3.07 6.32 -0.69
N ASP A 77 -3.56 5.25 -1.32
CA ASP A 77 -2.73 4.14 -1.76
C ASP A 77 -1.71 4.61 -2.80
N ASN A 78 -2.11 5.47 -3.74
CA ASN A 78 -1.17 6.07 -4.70
C ASN A 78 -0.11 6.93 -4.02
N ALA A 79 -0.47 7.71 -2.99
CA ALA A 79 0.47 8.56 -2.27
C ALA A 79 1.43 7.77 -1.37
N THR A 80 0.98 6.64 -0.80
CA THR A 80 1.73 5.90 0.22
C THR A 80 2.42 4.64 -0.28
N LYS A 81 1.90 4.01 -1.34
CA LYS A 81 2.44 2.79 -1.96
C LYS A 81 3.04 3.06 -3.35
N PHE A 82 3.50 4.28 -3.61
CA PHE A 82 4.19 4.60 -4.85
C PHE A 82 5.53 3.84 -4.92
N ILE A 83 5.59 2.83 -5.79
CA ILE A 83 6.85 2.21 -6.20
C ILE A 83 7.27 2.89 -7.51
N PRO A 84 8.35 3.69 -7.52
CA PRO A 84 8.82 4.34 -8.73
C PRO A 84 9.06 3.34 -9.87
N LEU A 85 8.78 3.75 -11.10
CA LEU A 85 8.94 2.89 -12.27
C LEU A 85 10.40 2.40 -12.42
N TRP A 86 11.37 3.25 -12.11
CA TRP A 86 12.78 2.89 -12.16
C TRP A 86 13.15 1.78 -11.16
N VAL A 87 12.53 1.75 -9.97
CA VAL A 87 12.72 0.66 -8.99
C VAL A 87 12.18 -0.65 -9.54
N LYS A 88 11.01 -0.63 -10.19
CA LYS A 88 10.43 -1.83 -10.82
C LYS A 88 11.38 -2.41 -11.89
N ILE A 89 11.97 -1.54 -12.71
CA ILE A 89 12.93 -1.94 -13.75
C ILE A 89 14.22 -2.47 -13.12
N ALA A 90 14.77 -1.77 -12.12
CA ALA A 90 16.00 -2.18 -11.43
C ALA A 90 15.87 -3.56 -10.76
N VAL A 91 14.74 -3.81 -10.08
CA VAL A 91 14.45 -5.10 -9.44
C VAL A 91 14.27 -6.20 -10.49
N ALA A 92 13.55 -5.93 -11.58
CA ALA A 92 13.38 -6.91 -12.67
C ALA A 92 14.71 -7.31 -13.30
N LEU A 93 15.62 -6.36 -13.54
CA LEU A 93 16.96 -6.62 -14.06
C LEU A 93 17.81 -7.39 -13.05
N ALA A 94 17.80 -7.00 -11.78
CA ALA A 94 18.54 -7.70 -10.73
C ALA A 94 18.08 -9.16 -10.57
N LEU A 95 16.77 -9.40 -10.60
CA LEU A 95 16.19 -10.75 -10.55
C LEU A 95 16.53 -11.56 -11.82
N GLY A 96 16.41 -10.96 -13.01
CA GLY A 96 16.76 -11.63 -14.27
C GLY A 96 18.24 -11.99 -14.38
N LEU A 97 19.14 -11.09 -13.97
CA LEU A 97 20.57 -11.36 -13.93
C LEU A 97 20.93 -12.38 -12.85
N GLY A 98 20.30 -12.29 -11.67
CA GLY A 98 20.51 -13.21 -10.56
C GLY A 98 20.14 -14.67 -10.91
N THR A 99 19.02 -14.88 -11.59
CA THR A 99 18.61 -16.23 -12.04
C THR A 99 19.54 -16.79 -13.10
N MET A 100 19.98 -15.97 -14.06
CA MET A 100 20.92 -16.42 -15.09
C MET A 100 22.30 -16.81 -14.52
N VAL A 101 22.84 -16.04 -13.59
CA VAL A 101 24.15 -16.34 -12.96
C VAL A 101 24.05 -17.54 -12.03
N GLY A 102 22.97 -17.65 -11.24
CA GLY A 102 22.74 -18.81 -10.37
C GLY A 102 22.53 -20.11 -11.15
N TRP A 103 21.75 -20.07 -12.24
CA TRP A 103 21.44 -21.23 -13.08
C TRP A 103 22.66 -21.75 -13.85
N LYS A 104 23.59 -20.87 -14.24
CA LYS A 104 24.84 -21.26 -14.93
C LYS A 104 25.63 -22.32 -14.17
N ARG A 105 25.67 -22.26 -12.83
CA ARG A 105 26.37 -23.27 -12.02
C ARG A 105 25.67 -24.62 -12.02
N ILE A 106 24.33 -24.64 -11.99
CA ILE A 106 23.53 -25.87 -11.99
C ILE A 106 23.66 -26.58 -13.34
N VAL A 107 23.62 -25.85 -14.46
CA VAL A 107 23.78 -26.46 -15.79
C VAL A 107 25.16 -27.07 -15.97
N VAL A 108 26.22 -26.41 -15.52
CA VAL A 108 27.59 -26.93 -15.64
C VAL A 108 27.78 -28.16 -14.75
N THR A 109 27.25 -28.17 -13.54
CA THR A 109 27.47 -29.32 -12.62
C THR A 109 26.56 -30.50 -12.92
N VAL A 110 25.31 -30.28 -13.33
CA VAL A 110 24.33 -31.35 -13.60
C VAL A 110 24.37 -31.77 -15.07
N GLY A 111 24.42 -30.81 -16.00
CA GLY A 111 24.37 -31.06 -17.44
C GLY A 111 25.63 -31.70 -18.02
N GLU A 112 26.83 -31.33 -17.54
CA GLU A 112 28.08 -31.89 -18.07
C GLU A 112 28.51 -33.20 -17.37
N LYS A 113 28.16 -33.40 -16.09
CA LYS A 113 28.65 -34.55 -15.30
C LYS A 113 27.72 -35.76 -15.29
N ILE A 114 26.39 -35.58 -15.34
CA ILE A 114 25.45 -36.73 -15.36
C ILE A 114 25.36 -37.37 -16.75
N GLY A 115 25.48 -36.59 -17.83
CA GLY A 115 25.39 -37.08 -19.21
C GLY A 115 26.60 -37.87 -19.73
N LYS A 116 27.74 -37.87 -19.01
CA LYS A 116 28.95 -38.63 -19.39
C LYS A 116 29.15 -39.92 -18.59
N SER A 117 28.23 -40.24 -17.69
CA SER A 117 28.19 -41.58 -17.10
C SER A 117 27.61 -42.51 -18.17
N HIS A 118 28.50 -43.08 -18.99
CA HIS A 118 28.16 -44.18 -19.89
C HIS A 118 27.58 -45.32 -19.05
N LEU A 119 26.41 -45.83 -19.45
CA LEU A 119 26.02 -47.22 -19.19
C LEU A 119 26.92 -48.14 -20.03
#